data_AF-A0A9E5ETX7-F1
#
_entry.id   AF-A0A9E5ETX7-F1
#
_cell.length_a   1.000
_cell.length_b   1.000
_cell.length_c   1.000
_cell.angle_alpha   90.00
_cell.angle_beta   90.00
_cell.angle_gamma   90.00
#
_symmetry.space_group_name_H-M   'P 1'
#
loop_
_entity.id
_entity.type
_entity.pdbx_description
1 polymer ?
#
loop_
_entity_poly.entity_id
_entity_poly.type
_entity_poly.pdbx_seq_one_letter_code
_entity_poly.pdbx_strand_id
1 'polypeptide(L)'
;MPGEVLMLISRVQLAGFLDDEFMTEGLSEDVAKVFITWLIERAERLVVCEKNPVLLKLKLQRWATKGRAIRKILVLWEIDGQRANSHQLLAAEELHEVLEEYPDDCMSLLLRMIKVIAKRDRGTVHSVEAFGEGFGGETSQNRKCA
;
A
#
# COMPACT_ATOMS: atom_id res chain seq x y z
N MET A 1 14.78 -20.48 20.46
CA MET A 1 14.06 -19.18 20.53
C MET A 1 13.85 -18.62 19.12
N PRO A 2 12.89 -19.12 18.33
CA PRO A 2 12.67 -18.66 16.94
C PRO A 2 11.94 -17.30 16.84
N GLY A 3 11.13 -16.96 17.85
CA GLY A 3 10.29 -15.75 17.84
C GLY A 3 11.06 -14.44 18.01
N GLU A 4 12.12 -14.43 18.83
CA GLU A 4 12.95 -13.23 19.06
C GLU A 4 13.77 -12.86 17.81
N VAL A 5 14.27 -13.87 17.09
CA VAL A 5 15.01 -13.69 15.83
C VAL A 5 14.11 -13.12 14.74
N LEU A 6 12.86 -13.60 14.63
CA LEU A 6 11.88 -13.06 13.70
C LEU A 6 11.52 -11.60 14.02
N MET A 7 11.30 -11.28 15.31
CA MET A 7 11.05 -9.90 15.73
C MET A 7 12.21 -8.96 15.40
N LEU A 8 13.45 -9.40 15.59
CA LEU A 8 14.63 -8.60 15.28
C LEU A 8 14.77 -8.36 13.76
N ILE A 9 14.54 -9.39 12.94
CA ILE A 9 14.59 -9.27 11.47
C ILE A 9 13.52 -8.30 10.96
N SER A 10 12.29 -8.39 11.47
CA SER A 10 11.22 -7.47 11.07
C SER A 10 11.52 -6.02 11.43
N ARG A 11 12.13 -5.77 12.60
CA ARG A 11 12.55 -4.42 13.02
C ARG A 11 13.66 -3.85 12.14
N VAL A 12 14.68 -4.66 11.80
CA VAL A 12 15.78 -4.23 10.92
C VAL A 12 15.25 -3.91 9.52
N GLN A 13 14.33 -4.73 9.00
CA GLN A 13 13.71 -4.47 7.69
C GLN A 13 12.82 -3.22 7.69
N LEU A 14 12.09 -2.96 8.78
CA LEU A 14 11.31 -1.73 8.96
C LEU A 14 12.23 -0.50 9.05
N ALA A 15 13.31 -0.57 9.81
CA ALA A 15 14.27 0.52 9.92
C ALA A 15 14.86 0.88 8.55
N GLY A 16 15.31 -0.11 7.77
CA GLY A 16 15.82 0.13 6.42
C GLY A 16 14.78 0.65 5.41
N PHE A 17 13.49 0.45 5.67
CA PHE A 17 12.40 1.06 4.89
C PHE A 17 12.19 2.53 5.27
N LEU A 18 12.35 2.87 6.56
CA LEU A 18 12.15 4.23 7.08
C LEU A 18 13.38 5.13 6.88
N ASP A 19 14.57 4.55 6.72
CA ASP A 19 15.84 5.26 6.48
C ASP A 19 16.00 5.77 5.04
N ASP A 20 14.96 5.63 4.20
CA ASP A 20 14.96 6.18 2.85
C ASP A 20 14.75 7.71 2.91
N GLU A 21 15.86 8.45 2.98
CA GLU A 21 15.91 9.93 3.06
C GLU A 21 15.10 10.63 1.96
N PHE A 22 14.83 9.95 0.83
CA PHE A 22 14.10 10.52 -0.30
C PHE A 22 12.57 10.51 -0.13
N MET A 23 12.05 9.91 0.94
CA MET A 23 10.60 9.75 1.13
C MET A 23 9.85 11.06 1.38
N THR A 24 10.50 12.09 1.92
CA THR A 24 9.85 13.35 2.30
C THR A 24 10.44 14.58 1.64
N GLU A 25 11.56 14.43 0.93
CA GLU A 25 12.25 15.54 0.26
C GLU A 25 11.29 16.29 -0.69
N GLY A 26 11.31 17.62 -0.68
CA GLY A 26 10.50 18.46 -1.58
C GLY A 26 9.00 18.53 -1.26
N LEU A 27 8.52 17.86 -0.21
CA LEU A 27 7.17 18.03 0.31
C LEU A 27 7.13 19.14 1.36
N SER A 28 5.99 19.80 1.51
CA SER A 28 5.76 20.68 2.66
C SER A 28 5.75 19.86 3.95
N GLU A 29 6.08 20.49 5.08
CA GLU A 29 6.21 19.80 6.37
C GLU A 29 4.93 19.04 6.75
N ASP A 30 3.76 19.64 6.56
CA ASP A 30 2.48 19.02 6.90
C ASP A 30 2.16 17.81 6.01
N VAL A 31 2.40 17.93 4.70
CA VAL A 31 2.21 16.82 3.75
C VAL A 31 3.20 15.70 4.04
N ALA A 32 4.47 16.03 4.31
CA ALA A 32 5.50 15.06 4.66
C ALA A 32 5.15 14.27 5.93
N LYS A 33 4.66 14.96 6.98
CA LYS A 33 4.22 14.33 8.23
C LYS A 33 3.08 13.33 8.00
N VAL A 34 2.02 13.76 7.31
CA VAL A 34 0.88 12.87 7.03
C VAL A 34 1.32 11.68 6.17
N PHE A 35 2.16 11.93 5.15
CA PHE A 35 2.64 10.90 4.26
C PHE A 35 3.51 9.86 4.98
N ILE A 36 4.48 10.29 5.79
CA ILE A 36 5.38 9.38 6.50
C ILE A 36 4.64 8.60 7.59
N THR A 37 3.72 9.25 8.33
CA THR A 37 2.88 8.56 9.31
C THR A 37 2.07 7.45 8.64
N TRP A 38 1.45 7.74 7.49
CA TRP A 38 0.70 6.74 6.75
C TRP A 38 1.59 5.57 6.26
N LEU A 39 2.81 5.85 5.76
CA LEU A 39 3.75 4.80 5.35
C LEU A 39 4.20 3.93 6.53
N ILE A 40 4.48 4.53 7.69
CA ILE A 40 4.84 3.81 8.92
C ILE A 40 3.71 2.86 9.31
N GLU A 41 2.47 3.36 9.43
CA GLU A 41 1.32 2.52 9.78
C GLU A 41 1.15 1.35 8.81
N ARG A 42 1.39 1.57 7.51
CA ARG A 42 1.30 0.51 6.50
C ARG A 42 2.40 -0.53 6.69
N ALA A 43 3.63 -0.09 6.96
CA ALA A 43 4.78 -0.96 7.17
C ALA A 43 4.65 -1.78 8.47
N GLU A 44 4.17 -1.17 9.55
CA GLU A 44 3.88 -1.87 10.82
C GLU A 44 2.82 -2.96 10.64
N ARG A 45 1.75 -2.70 9.88
CA ARG A 45 0.74 -3.73 9.56
C ARG A 45 1.35 -4.91 8.80
N LEU A 46 2.29 -4.66 7.88
CA LEU A 46 2.98 -5.74 7.16
C LEU A 46 3.82 -6.59 8.10
N VAL A 47 4.54 -5.97 9.03
CA VAL A 47 5.34 -6.67 10.05
C VAL A 47 4.47 -7.56 10.93
N VAL A 48 3.27 -7.10 11.28
CA VAL A 48 2.32 -7.88 12.10
C VAL A 48 1.71 -9.05 11.31
N CYS A 49 1.36 -8.83 10.05
CA CYS A 49 0.65 -9.83 9.25
C CYS A 49 1.57 -10.87 8.56
N GLU A 50 2.80 -10.50 8.22
CA GLU A 50 3.70 -11.33 7.42
C GLU A 50 4.74 -12.04 8.30
N LYS A 51 4.54 -13.35 8.49
CA LYS A 51 5.43 -14.20 9.30
C LYS A 51 6.67 -14.67 8.54
N ASN A 52 6.67 -14.57 7.20
CA ASN A 52 7.81 -14.95 6.38
C ASN A 52 8.75 -13.74 6.17
N PRO A 53 9.98 -13.76 6.71
CA PRO A 53 10.89 -12.62 6.64
C PRO A 53 11.34 -12.27 5.21
N VAL A 54 11.34 -13.23 4.28
CA VAL A 54 11.67 -12.97 2.86
C VAL A 54 10.51 -12.24 2.19
N LEU A 55 9.27 -12.71 2.43
CA LEU A 55 8.07 -12.09 1.87
C LEU A 55 7.83 -10.71 2.47
N LEU A 56 8.12 -10.51 3.76
CA LEU A 56 8.08 -9.22 4.44
C LEU A 56 9.03 -8.22 3.78
N LYS A 57 10.29 -8.62 3.56
CA LYS A 57 11.29 -7.79 2.86
C LYS A 57 10.79 -7.35 1.48
N LEU A 58 10.28 -8.29 0.70
CA LEU A 58 9.76 -8.00 -0.64
C LEU A 58 8.56 -7.06 -0.60
N LYS A 59 7.63 -7.25 0.34
CA LYS A 59 6.47 -6.35 0.53
C LYS A 59 6.93 -4.95 0.93
N LEU A 60 7.86 -4.82 1.89
CA LEU A 60 8.41 -3.52 2.29
C LEU A 60 9.15 -2.82 1.14
N GLN A 61 9.94 -3.54 0.33
CA GLN A 61 10.60 -2.98 -0.85
C GLN A 61 9.62 -2.48 -1.93
N ARG A 62 8.53 -3.23 -2.16
CA ARG A 62 7.44 -2.78 -3.05
C ARG A 62 6.78 -1.52 -2.52
N TRP A 63 6.51 -1.46 -1.22
CA TRP A 63 5.98 -0.26 -0.58
C TRP A 63 6.94 0.91 -0.64
N ALA A 64 8.25 0.69 -0.56
CA ALA A 64 9.22 1.77 -0.67
C ALA A 64 9.20 2.35 -2.09
N THR A 65 9.17 1.47 -3.08
CA THR A 65 9.08 1.88 -4.49
C THR A 65 7.79 2.66 -4.75
N LYS A 66 6.66 2.17 -4.23
CA LYS A 66 5.37 2.87 -4.32
C LYS A 66 5.38 4.21 -3.59
N GLY A 67 5.97 4.27 -2.39
CA GLY A 67 6.14 5.49 -1.61
C GLY A 67 6.93 6.55 -2.40
N ARG A 68 8.05 6.17 -3.02
CA ARG A 68 8.82 7.10 -3.87
C ARG A 68 8.03 7.60 -5.08
N ALA A 69 7.21 6.74 -5.71
CA ALA A 69 6.34 7.15 -6.80
C ALA A 69 5.27 8.15 -6.33
N ILE A 70 4.62 7.88 -5.18
CA ILE A 70 3.64 8.79 -4.56
C ILE A 70 4.30 10.12 -4.21
N ARG A 71 5.47 10.12 -3.56
CA ARG A 71 6.22 11.36 -3.27
C ARG A 71 6.47 12.17 -4.54
N LYS A 72 6.89 11.52 -5.63
CA LYS A 72 7.14 12.20 -6.91
C LYS A 72 5.86 12.82 -7.48
N ILE A 73 4.73 12.13 -7.40
CA ILE A 73 3.40 12.63 -7.78
C ILE A 73 3.06 13.91 -7.00
N LEU A 74 3.25 13.87 -5.67
CA LEU A 74 2.97 14.99 -4.76
C LEU A 74 3.88 16.20 -5.05
N VAL A 75 5.17 15.98 -5.25
CA VAL A 75 6.12 17.06 -5.60
C VAL A 75 5.75 17.71 -6.94
N LEU A 76 5.43 16.91 -7.97
CA LEU A 76 5.02 17.44 -9.27
C LEU A 76 3.66 18.16 -9.23
N TRP A 77 2.82 17.87 -8.24
CA TRP A 77 1.54 18.54 -8.08
C TRP A 77 1.68 19.99 -7.59
N GLU A 78 2.65 20.22 -6.71
CA GLU A 78 2.95 21.53 -6.13
C GLU A 78 3.75 22.44 -7.07
N ILE A 79 4.46 21.88 -8.06
CA ILE A 79 5.19 22.68 -9.04
C ILE A 79 4.23 23.16 -10.13
N ASP A 80 4.12 24.49 -10.28
CA ASP A 80 3.31 25.08 -11.33
C ASP A 80 3.76 24.61 -12.72
N GLY A 81 2.78 24.33 -13.58
CA GLY A 81 3.00 23.76 -14.91
C GLY A 81 3.41 22.27 -14.96
N GLN A 82 3.60 21.58 -13.82
CA GLN A 82 4.00 20.16 -13.79
C GLN A 82 2.85 19.19 -13.46
N ARG A 83 1.63 19.70 -13.24
CA ARG A 83 0.46 18.86 -12.91
C ARG A 83 0.18 17.78 -13.95
N ALA A 84 0.41 18.05 -15.24
CA ALA A 84 0.26 17.06 -16.30
C ALA A 84 1.19 15.84 -16.12
N ASN A 85 2.42 16.06 -15.63
CA ASN A 85 3.37 14.98 -15.32
C ASN A 85 2.91 14.19 -14.08
N SER A 86 2.32 14.86 -13.10
CA SER A 86 1.69 14.21 -11.95
C SER A 86 0.53 13.30 -12.38
N HIS A 87 -0.31 13.74 -13.34
CA HIS A 87 -1.41 12.92 -13.89
C HIS A 87 -0.89 11.66 -14.59
N GLN A 88 0.17 11.78 -15.39
CA GLN A 88 0.77 10.64 -16.07
C GLN A 88 1.30 9.61 -15.08
N LEU A 89 1.94 10.06 -13.99
CA LEU A 89 2.39 9.17 -12.94
C LEU A 89 1.25 8.56 -12.14
N LEU A 90 0.18 9.32 -11.85
CA LEU A 90 -1.04 8.76 -11.26
C LEU A 90 -1.61 7.63 -12.13
N ALA A 91 -1.66 7.81 -13.44
CA ALA A 91 -2.11 6.76 -14.35
C ALA A 91 -1.18 5.54 -14.34
N ALA A 92 0.15 5.75 -14.33
CA ALA A 92 1.15 4.67 -14.26
C ALA A 92 1.07 3.87 -12.95
N GLU A 93 0.73 4.52 -11.84
CA GLU A 93 0.47 3.88 -10.53
C GLU A 93 -0.97 3.35 -10.40
N GLU A 94 -1.74 3.37 -11.49
CA GLU A 94 -3.16 3.00 -11.56
C GLU A 94 -4.06 3.84 -10.63
N LEU A 95 -3.63 5.00 -10.18
CA LEU A 95 -4.36 5.89 -9.24
C LEU A 95 -5.16 7.00 -9.93
N HIS A 96 -5.48 6.87 -11.22
CA HIS A 96 -6.20 7.91 -11.98
C HIS A 96 -7.57 8.26 -11.39
N GLU A 97 -8.24 7.34 -10.68
CA GLU A 97 -9.52 7.60 -10.00
C GLU A 97 -9.43 8.71 -8.93
N VAL A 98 -8.23 9.02 -8.46
CA VAL A 98 -7.96 10.16 -7.55
C VAL A 98 -8.38 11.50 -8.17
N LEU A 99 -8.41 11.58 -9.50
CA LEU A 99 -8.71 12.80 -10.25
C LEU A 99 -10.19 12.92 -10.67
N GLU A 100 -11.06 11.96 -10.32
CA GLU A 100 -12.50 12.04 -10.63
C GLU A 100 -13.15 13.30 -10.05
N GLU A 101 -12.69 13.71 -8.87
CA GLU A 101 -12.93 15.03 -8.32
C GLU A 101 -11.56 15.64 -8.06
N TYR A 102 -11.29 16.70 -8.82
CA TYR A 102 -9.95 17.26 -8.97
C TYR A 102 -9.45 17.86 -7.65
N PRO A 103 -8.30 17.42 -7.12
CA PRO A 103 -7.76 17.97 -5.87
C PRO A 103 -7.37 19.45 -6.01
N ASP A 104 -7.74 20.28 -5.04
CA ASP A 104 -7.37 21.69 -5.05
C ASP A 104 -5.90 21.91 -4.65
N ASP A 105 -5.39 21.05 -3.77
CA ASP A 105 -4.05 21.14 -3.16
C ASP A 105 -3.39 19.75 -3.02
N CYS A 106 -2.11 19.71 -2.64
CA CYS A 106 -1.38 18.46 -2.47
C CYS A 106 -1.86 17.61 -1.28
N MET A 107 -2.39 18.23 -0.22
CA MET A 107 -2.92 17.48 0.93
C MET A 107 -4.17 16.67 0.56
N SER A 108 -5.11 17.29 -0.14
CA SER A 108 -6.32 16.67 -0.66
C SER A 108 -5.98 15.59 -1.69
N LEU A 109 -4.95 15.79 -2.53
CA LEU A 109 -4.41 14.76 -3.41
C LEU A 109 -3.90 13.55 -2.60
N LEU A 110 -3.03 13.78 -1.61
CA LEU A 110 -2.49 12.72 -0.74
C LEU A 110 -3.61 11.93 -0.06
N LEU A 111 -4.55 12.60 0.59
CA LEU A 111 -5.65 11.96 1.31
C LEU A 111 -6.54 11.11 0.38
N ARG A 112 -6.77 11.57 -0.86
CA ARG A 112 -7.49 10.79 -1.86
C ARG A 112 -6.70 9.57 -2.30
N MET A 113 -5.40 9.71 -2.59
CA MET A 113 -4.53 8.57 -2.92
C MET A 113 -4.56 7.51 -1.80
N ILE A 114 -4.44 7.94 -0.54
CA ILE A 114 -4.54 7.07 0.64
C ILE A 114 -5.88 6.32 0.64
N LYS A 115 -7.00 7.02 0.42
CA LYS A 115 -8.34 6.44 0.40
C LYS A 115 -8.50 5.38 -0.69
N VAL A 116 -8.03 5.68 -1.90
CA VAL A 116 -8.06 4.77 -3.05
C VAL A 116 -7.25 3.51 -2.77
N ILE A 117 -6.02 3.68 -2.29
CA ILE A 117 -5.12 2.58 -1.96
C ILE A 117 -5.74 1.70 -0.86
N ALA A 118 -6.26 2.32 0.21
CA ALA A 118 -6.91 1.59 1.31
C ALA A 118 -8.17 0.82 0.85
N LYS A 119 -8.95 1.38 -0.08
CA LYS A 119 -10.11 0.69 -0.67
C LYS A 119 -9.68 -0.55 -1.45
N ARG A 120 -8.63 -0.45 -2.24
CA ARG A 120 -8.07 -1.58 -3.02
C ARG A 120 -7.49 -2.67 -2.13
N ASP A 121 -6.83 -2.26 -1.05
CA ASP A 121 -6.30 -3.20 -0.05
C ASP A 121 -7.42 -4.03 0.58
N ARG A 122 -8.57 -3.43 0.89
CA ARG A 122 -9.75 -4.15 1.42
C ARG A 122 -10.42 -5.04 0.37
N GLY A 123 -10.55 -4.57 -0.87
CA GLY A 123 -11.13 -5.35 -1.97
C GLY A 123 -10.31 -6.60 -2.32
N THR A 124 -8.98 -6.50 -2.18
CA THR A 124 -8.07 -7.63 -2.42
C THR A 124 -8.25 -8.75 -1.38
N VAL A 125 -8.54 -8.39 -0.11
CA VAL A 125 -8.78 -9.39 0.96
C VAL A 125 -10.08 -10.16 0.71
N HIS A 126 -11.17 -9.50 0.33
CA HIS A 126 -12.44 -10.18 0.03
C HIS A 126 -12.39 -11.04 -1.23
N SER A 127 -11.57 -10.68 -2.23
CA SER A 127 -11.44 -11.46 -3.45
C SER A 127 -10.67 -12.77 -3.23
N VAL A 128 -9.68 -12.80 -2.32
CA VAL A 128 -8.95 -14.03 -1.96
C VAL A 128 -9.81 -15.01 -1.17
N GLU A 129 -10.71 -14.52 -0.31
CA GLU A 129 -11.68 -15.37 0.40
C GLU A 129 -12.71 -16.00 -0.55
N ALA A 130 -13.12 -15.27 -1.61
CA ALA A 130 -14.05 -15.77 -2.61
C ALA A 130 -13.48 -16.87 -3.53
N PHE A 131 -12.16 -17.02 -3.62
CA PHE A 131 -11.52 -18.12 -4.37
C PHE A 131 -11.31 -19.40 -3.53
N GLY A 132 -11.64 -19.38 -2.23
CA GLY A 132 -11.49 -20.52 -1.32
C GLY A 132 -12.70 -21.48 -1.25
N GLU A 133 -13.87 -21.10 -1.75
CA GLU A 133 -15.10 -21.91 -1.69
C GLU A 133 -15.48 -22.46 -3.06
N GLY A 134 -14.60 -23.28 -3.66
CA GLY A 134 -14.84 -23.73 -5.03
C GLY A 134 -14.13 -25.00 -5.49
N PHE A 135 -13.69 -25.89 -4.60
CA PHE A 135 -13.24 -27.22 -5.00
C PHE A 135 -13.62 -28.27 -3.96
N GLY A 136 -14.78 -28.88 -4.18
CA GLY A 136 -15.32 -29.98 -3.40
C GLY A 136 -16.51 -30.61 -4.12
N GLY A 137 -16.28 -31.06 -5.36
CA GLY A 137 -17.22 -31.93 -6.03
C GLY A 137 -17.09 -33.34 -5.45
N GLU A 138 -18.13 -33.84 -4.81
CA GLU A 138 -18.38 -35.27 -4.75
C GLU A 138 -19.89 -35.52 -4.72
N THR A 139 -20.36 -36.03 -5.84
CA THR A 139 -21.64 -36.70 -6.01
C THR A 139 -21.80 -37.81 -4.98
N SER A 140 -22.91 -37.82 -4.24
CA SER A 140 -23.45 -39.09 -3.72
C SER A 140 -24.96 -39.07 -3.65
N GLN A 141 -25.50 -40.03 -4.40
CA GLN A 141 -26.89 -40.36 -4.56
C GLN A 141 -27.63 -40.53 -3.23
N ASN A 142 -28.79 -39.88 -3.22
CA ASN A 142 -29.94 -40.12 -2.38
C ASN A 142 -30.28 -41.63 -2.31
N ARG A 143 -30.02 -42.29 -1.17
CA ARG A 143 -30.69 -43.54 -0.78
C ARG A 143 -31.64 -43.24 0.37
N LYS A 144 -32.94 -43.30 0.06
CA LYS A 144 -34.03 -43.39 1.02
C LYS A 144 -33.94 -44.72 1.78
N CYS A 145 -34.01 -44.65 3.10
CA CYS A 145 -34.51 -45.72 3.97
C CYS A 145 -35.24 -45.09 5.17
N ALA A 146 -36.55 -44.93 5.03
CA ALA A 146 -37.64 -45.04 6.03
C ALA A 146 -38.85 -44.27 5.50
#